data_AF-A0A661ZMV9-F1
#
_entry.id   AF-A0A661ZMV9-F1
#
_cell.length_a   1.000
_cell.length_b   1.000
_cell.length_c   1.000
_cell.angle_alpha   90.00
_cell.angle_beta   90.00
_cell.angle_gamma   90.00
#
_symmetry.space_group_name_H-M   'P 1'
#
loop_
_entity.id
_entity.type
_entity.pdbx_description
1 polymer ?
#
loop_
_entity_poly.entity_id
_entity_poly.type
_entity_poly.pdbx_seq_one_letter_code
_entity_poly.pdbx_strand_id
1 'polypeptide(L)' 'MKQIFRYVGMLSGILGGLFILFGVIGRFSGEFLDVRYYFNWFRLAEPFIFFGIFSLMAVLACKDKDDK' A
#
# COMPACT_ATOMS: atom_id res chain seq x y z
N MET A 1 6.13 -16.47 -12.28
CA MET A 1 5.81 -15.02 -12.31
C MET A 1 4.53 -14.65 -11.58
N LYS A 2 3.38 -15.30 -11.80
CA LYS A 2 2.09 -14.99 -11.13
C LYS A 2 2.16 -14.95 -9.58
N GLN A 3 2.81 -15.94 -8.96
CA GLN A 3 2.98 -15.97 -7.50
C GLN A 3 3.84 -14.80 -6.98
N ILE A 4 4.91 -14.45 -7.70
CA ILE A 4 5.79 -13.33 -7.32
C ILE A 4 5.01 -12.02 -7.32
N PHE A 5 4.23 -11.74 -8.36
CA PHE A 5 3.37 -10.54 -8.41
C PHE A 5 2.33 -10.51 -7.28
N ARG A 6 1.79 -11.66 -6.90
CA ARG A 6 0.84 -11.76 -5.79
C ARG A 6 1.51 -11.44 -4.44
N TYR A 7 2.71 -11.96 -4.19
CA TYR A 7 3.48 -11.64 -2.99
C TYR A 7 3.91 -10.17 -2.96
N VAL A 8 4.37 -9.63 -4.09
CA VAL A 8 4.76 -8.22 -4.23
C VAL A 8 3.56 -7.30 -3.99
N GLY A 9 2.38 -7.62 -4.54
CA GLY A 9 1.15 -6.88 -4.31
C GLY A 9 0.71 -6.89 -2.84
N MET A 10 0.79 -8.05 -2.17
CA MET A 10 0.49 -8.15 -0.73
C MET A 10 1.49 -7.36 0.12
N LEU A 11 2.79 -7.50 -0.13
CA LEU A 11 3.84 -6.76 0.57
C LEU A 11 3.67 -5.24 0.42
N SER A 12 3.35 -4.78 -0.78
CA SER A 12 3.08 -3.37 -1.05
C SER A 12 1.84 -2.87 -0.28
N GLY A 13 0.77 -3.66 -0.25
CA GLY A 13 -0.44 -3.33 0.52
C GLY A 13 -0.16 -3.25 2.03
N ILE A 14 0.62 -4.18 2.57
CA ILE A 14 1.03 -4.18 3.98
C ILE A 14 1.86 -2.92 4.30
N LEU A 15 2.85 -2.59 3.47
CA LEU A 15 3.68 -1.40 3.65
C LEU A 15 2.85 -0.11 3.58
N GLY A 16 1.96 0.00 2.60
CA GLY A 16 1.02 1.13 2.49
C GLY A 16 0.13 1.26 3.73
N GLY A 17 -0.42 0.15 4.21
CA GLY A 17 -1.22 0.11 5.44
C GLY A 17 -0.43 0.53 6.69
N LEU A 18 0.84 0.11 6.80
CA LEU A 18 1.73 0.51 7.89
C LEU A 18 2.00 2.03 7.86
N PHE A 19 2.23 2.61 6.70
CA PHE A 19 2.41 4.07 6.58
C PHE A 19 1.15 4.84 6.96
N ILE A 20 -0.04 4.36 6.59
CA ILE A 20 -1.31 4.93 7.08
C ILE A 20 -1.39 4.84 8.61
N LEU A 21 -1.04 3.68 9.18
CA LEU A 21 -1.07 3.47 10.62
C LEU A 21 -0.12 4.43 11.35
N PHE A 22 1.09 4.65 10.84
CA PHE A 22 2.03 5.64 11.38
C PHE A 22 1.51 7.07 11.25
N GLY A 23 0.85 7.41 10.14
CA GLY A 23 0.17 8.69 9.96
C GLY A 23 -0.96 8.91 10.97
N VAL A 24 -1.76 7.87 11.24
CA VAL A 24 -2.85 7.91 12.23
C VAL A 24 -2.30 8.01 13.65
N ILE A 25 -1.30 7.20 14.02
CA ILE A 25 -0.63 7.25 15.33
C ILE A 25 -0.03 8.63 15.55
N GLY A 26 0.66 9.19 14.54
CA GLY A 26 1.22 10.54 14.58
C GLY A 26 0.17 11.64 14.73
N ARG A 27 -1.06 11.42 14.25
CA ARG A 27 -2.18 12.36 14.45
C ARG A 27 -2.75 12.30 15.87
N PHE A 28 -2.87 11.11 16.45
CA PHE A 28 -3.44 10.91 17.79
C PHE A 28 -2.44 11.13 18.93
N SER A 29 -1.14 10.99 18.68
CA SER A 29 -0.10 11.24 19.67
C SER A 29 0.13 12.72 19.98
N GLY A 30 -0.54 13.62 19.27
CA GLY A 30 -0.90 14.98 19.71
C GLY A 30 0.22 15.99 19.96
N GLU A 31 1.46 15.59 20.25
CA GLU A 31 2.40 16.49 20.96
C GLU A 31 3.85 16.54 20.47
N PHE A 32 4.30 15.82 19.43
CA PHE A 32 5.75 15.85 19.11
C PHE A 32 6.17 15.95 17.64
N LEU A 33 5.25 15.84 16.68
CA LEU A 33 5.61 15.75 15.27
C LEU A 33 4.70 16.68 14.44
N ASP A 34 5.31 17.73 13.90
CA ASP A 34 4.73 18.77 13.03
C ASP A 34 3.69 18.18 12.05
N VAL A 35 2.64 18.94 11.70
CA VAL A 35 1.56 18.52 10.79
C VAL A 35 2.10 17.90 9.49
N ARG A 36 3.27 18.37 9.04
CA ARG A 36 4.02 17.84 7.90
C ARG A 36 4.42 16.36 8.05
N TYR A 37 4.66 15.90 9.26
CA TYR A 37 5.13 14.55 9.54
C TYR A 37 4.06 13.48 9.27
N TYR A 38 2.83 13.64 9.80
CA TYR A 38 1.77 12.67 9.49
C TYR A 38 1.36 12.73 8.02
N PHE A 39 1.31 13.93 7.41
CA PHE A 39 1.02 14.09 5.98
C PHE A 39 2.06 13.38 5.09
N ASN A 40 3.33 13.41 5.47
CA ASN A 40 4.37 12.68 4.74
C ASN A 40 4.12 11.16 4.74
N TRP A 41 3.64 10.59 5.86
CA TRP A 41 3.32 9.16 5.92
C TRP A 41 2.14 8.79 5.02
N PHE A 42 1.08 9.61 5.00
CA PHE A 42 -0.04 9.39 4.06
C PHE A 42 0.42 9.50 2.59
N ARG A 43 1.27 10.48 2.29
CA ARG A 43 1.82 10.68 0.94
C ARG A 43 2.75 9.55 0.51
N LEU A 44 3.52 8.99 1.46
CA LEU A 44 4.35 7.81 1.22
C LEU A 44 3.49 6.55 1.05
N ALA A 45 2.36 6.43 1.75
CA ALA A 45 1.46 5.28 1.62
C ALA A 45 0.84 5.15 0.22
N GLU A 46 0.50 6.28 -0.39
CA GLU A 46 -0.20 6.38 -1.67
C GLU A 46 0.41 5.51 -2.79
N PRO A 47 1.70 5.66 -3.16
CA PRO A 47 2.31 4.86 -4.22
C PRO A 47 2.33 3.37 -3.91
N PHE A 48 2.48 2.96 -2.65
CA PHE A 48 2.47 1.54 -2.26
C PHE A 48 1.07 0.94 -2.35
N ILE A 49 0.04 1.70 -2.00
CA ILE A 49 -1.35 1.25 -2.11
C ILE A 49 -1.73 1.10 -3.58
N PHE A 50 -1.44 2.11 -4.41
CA PHE A 50 -1.68 2.04 -5.85
C PHE A 50 -0.93 0.88 -6.49
N PHE A 51 0.37 0.74 -6.23
CA PHE A 51 1.16 -0.36 -6.77
C PHE A 51 0.64 -1.73 -6.33
N GLY A 52 0.20 -1.87 -5.07
CA GLY A 52 -0.42 -3.09 -4.55
C GLY A 52 -1.72 -3.45 -5.28
N ILE A 53 -2.62 -2.47 -5.46
CA ILE A 53 -3.89 -2.64 -6.18
C ILE A 53 -3.64 -3.03 -7.65
N PHE A 54 -2.76 -2.31 -8.35
CA PHE A 54 -2.43 -2.61 -9.74
C PHE A 54 -1.78 -3.98 -9.91
N SER A 55 -0.90 -4.38 -8.98
CA SER A 55 -0.27 -5.70 -9.00
C SER A 55 -1.31 -6.82 -8.82
N LEU A 56 -2.28 -6.65 -7.93
CA LEU A 56 -3.37 -7.62 -7.73
C LEU A 56 -4.34 -7.66 -8.92
N MET A 57 -4.70 -6.51 -9.50
CA MET A 57 -5.50 -6.45 -10.72
C MET A 57 -4.81 -7.13 -11.91
N ALA A 58 -3.50 -6.94 -12.08
CA ALA A 58 -2.73 -7.60 -13.13
C ALA A 58 -2.74 -9.13 -12.97
N VAL A 59 -2.66 -9.64 -11.73
CA VAL A 59 -2.79 -11.08 -11.44
C VAL A 59 -4.18 -11.60 -11.79
N LEU A 60 -5.24 -10.86 -11.44
CA LEU A 60 -6.63 -11.21 -11.76
C LEU A 60 -6.87 -11.23 -13.27
N ALA A 61 -6.44 -10.19 -13.99
CA ALA A 61 -6.59 -10.10 -15.45
C ALA A 61 -5.82 -11.20 -16.19
N CYS A 62 -4.64 -11.58 -15.71
CA CYS A 62 -3.91 -12.72 -16.26
C CYS A 62 -4.53 -14.08 -15.89
N LYS A 63 -5.32 -14.18 -14.83
CA LYS A 63 -6.06 -15.42 -14.51
C LYS A 63 -7.23 -15.59 -15.47
N ASP A 64 -7.99 -14.52 -15.73
CA ASP A 64 -9.15 -14.53 -16.62
C ASP A 64 -8.83 -14.91 -18.07
N LYS A 65 -7.58 -14.71 -18.51
CA LYS A 65 -7.10 -15.12 -19.84
C LYS A 65 -6.65 -16.58 -19.94
N ASP A 66 -6.31 -17.22 -18.83
CA ASP A 66 -5.91 -18.65 -18.84
C ASP A 66 -7.12 -19.58 -18.74
N ASP A 67 -8.28 -19.06 -18.31
CA ASP A 67 -9.55 -19.80 -18.18
C ASP A 67 -10.42 -19.73 -19.47
N LYS A 68 -9.93 -19.14 -20.57
CA LYS A 68 -10.57 -19.06 -21.90
C LYS A 68 -9.76 -19.81 -22.95
#